data_AF-A0A9E0DHE4-F1
#
_entry.id   AF-A0A9E0DHE4-F1
#
_cell.length_a   1.000
_cell.length_b   1.000
_cell.length_c   1.000
_cell.angle_alpha   90.00
_cell.angle_beta   90.00
_cell.angle_gamma   90.00
#
_symmetry.space_group_name_H-M   'P 1'
#
loop_
_entity.id
_entity.type
_entity.pdbx_description
1 polymer ?
#
loop_
_entity_poly.entity_id
_entity_poly.type
_entity_poly.pdbx_seq_one_letter_code
_entity_poly.pdbx_strand_id
1 'polypeptide(L)'
;MEVRLFATLRPIVGGPSVQLTAGPGDSVRALLDELIATWPDLKRELFDAGGQLHNNIHVFINGRDVRYLDGLDMAIPEDAEIRIFPPVGGGALVKPPEASKPGPQVHDYYGVPDWLMVEYLEDLGARQTSPFVMEADDWRAVIRKAAQKGIGSLKVGGSTVTFTGDPTALNVMFEKLHWKTLRGGG
;
A
#
# COMPACT_ATOMS: atom_id res chain seq x y z
N MET A 1 -26.82 -8.26 8.99
CA MET A 1 -26.06 -9.32 8.26
C MET A 1 -24.63 -9.44 8.75
N GLU A 2 -23.89 -10.49 8.33
CA GLU A 2 -22.45 -10.61 8.59
C GLU A 2 -21.65 -9.78 7.57
N VAL A 3 -20.73 -8.96 8.07
CA VAL A 3 -19.77 -8.21 7.26
C VAL A 3 -18.36 -8.64 7.63
N ARG A 4 -17.54 -8.97 6.62
CA ARG A 4 -16.14 -9.39 6.81
C ARG A 4 -15.18 -8.23 6.61
N LEU A 5 -14.29 -8.04 7.57
CA LEU A 5 -13.27 -6.97 7.55
C LEU A 5 -11.87 -7.58 7.43
N PHE A 6 -10.95 -6.83 6.82
CA PHE A 6 -9.60 -7.30 6.52
C PHE A 6 -8.51 -6.36 7.03
N ALA A 7 -7.30 -6.91 7.18
CA ALA A 7 -6.07 -6.21 7.57
C ALA A 7 -6.27 -5.18 8.71
N THR A 8 -5.99 -3.89 8.46
CA THR A 8 -6.00 -2.82 9.49
C THR A 8 -7.37 -2.56 10.10
N LEU A 9 -8.46 -3.04 9.48
CA LEU A 9 -9.81 -2.85 9.99
C LEU A 9 -10.17 -3.86 11.11
N ARG A 10 -9.58 -5.07 11.09
CA ARG A 10 -9.91 -6.13 12.06
C ARG A 10 -9.62 -5.75 13.52
N PRO A 11 -8.46 -5.15 13.85
CA PRO A 11 -8.17 -4.72 15.21
C PRO A 11 -9.16 -3.66 15.73
N ILE A 12 -9.70 -2.82 14.85
CA ILE A 12 -10.63 -1.75 15.21
C ILE A 12 -11.98 -2.33 15.65
N VAL A 13 -12.46 -3.36 14.95
CA VAL A 13 -13.73 -4.03 15.27
C VAL A 13 -13.59 -5.21 16.24
N GLY A 14 -12.35 -5.60 16.58
CA GLY A 14 -12.05 -6.70 17.50
C GLY A 14 -12.17 -8.10 16.89
N GLY A 15 -12.26 -8.25 15.57
CA GLY A 15 -12.49 -9.55 14.93
C GLY A 15 -12.44 -9.55 13.39
N PRO A 16 -12.56 -10.74 12.76
CA PRO A 16 -12.57 -10.88 11.30
C PRO A 16 -13.92 -10.52 10.66
N SER A 17 -15.00 -10.51 11.44
CA SER A 17 -16.35 -10.16 11.00
C SER A 17 -17.15 -9.53 12.13
N VAL A 18 -18.21 -8.82 11.75
CA VAL A 18 -19.18 -8.19 12.66
C VAL A 18 -20.59 -8.47 12.19
N GLN A 19 -21.54 -8.46 13.12
CA GLN A 19 -22.97 -8.52 12.82
C GLN A 19 -23.53 -7.11 12.85
N LEU A 20 -24.18 -6.71 11.77
CA LEU A 20 -24.89 -5.43 11.65
C LEU A 20 -26.39 -5.66 11.53
N THR A 21 -27.17 -4.64 11.83
CA THR A 21 -28.62 -4.60 11.66
C THR A 21 -28.99 -4.37 10.19
N ALA A 22 -28.21 -3.52 9.50
CA ALA A 22 -28.33 -3.28 8.08
C ALA A 22 -28.38 -4.61 7.29
N GLY A 23 -29.33 -4.65 6.37
CA GLY A 23 -29.93 -5.85 5.80
C GLY A 23 -30.05 -5.81 4.28
N PRO A 24 -30.49 -6.92 3.67
CA PRO A 24 -31.06 -6.88 2.32
C PRO A 24 -32.09 -5.75 2.19
N GLY A 25 -32.03 -5.00 1.09
CA GLY A 25 -32.89 -3.84 0.83
C GLY A 25 -32.34 -2.50 1.35
N ASP A 26 -31.45 -2.50 2.34
CA ASP A 26 -30.73 -1.28 2.74
C ASP A 26 -29.63 -0.93 1.74
N SER A 27 -29.13 0.31 1.76
CA SER A 27 -28.00 0.71 0.95
C SER A 27 -26.66 0.35 1.61
N VAL A 28 -25.62 0.19 0.80
CA VAL A 28 -24.24 0.06 1.30
C VAL A 28 -23.86 1.24 2.19
N ARG A 29 -24.33 2.45 1.87
CA ARG A 29 -24.15 3.64 2.71
C ARG A 29 -24.72 3.44 4.11
N ALA A 30 -25.96 2.99 4.23
CA ALA A 30 -26.59 2.74 5.53
C ALA A 30 -25.81 1.72 6.36
N LEU A 31 -25.28 0.67 5.70
CA LEU A 31 -24.42 -0.32 6.34
C LEU A 31 -23.10 0.28 6.84
N LEU A 32 -22.45 1.14 6.05
CA LEU A 32 -21.22 1.81 6.47
C LEU A 32 -21.49 2.84 7.58
N ASP A 33 -22.63 3.52 7.54
CA ASP A 33 -23.06 4.48 8.56
C ASP A 33 -23.32 3.79 9.91
N GLU A 34 -23.95 2.61 9.90
CA GLU A 34 -24.08 1.77 11.11
C GLU A 34 -22.70 1.34 11.62
N LEU A 35 -21.83 0.86 10.72
CA LEU A 35 -20.49 0.41 11.06
C LEU A 35 -19.66 1.51 11.75
N ILE A 36 -19.69 2.75 11.27
CA ILE A 36 -19.00 3.88 11.92
C ILE A 36 -19.70 4.37 13.18
N ALA A 37 -21.02 4.19 13.31
CA ALA A 37 -21.73 4.53 14.55
C ALA A 37 -21.32 3.59 15.69
N THR A 38 -21.12 2.30 15.38
CA THR A 38 -20.66 1.30 16.35
C THR A 38 -19.15 1.39 16.62
N TRP A 39 -18.34 1.63 15.58
CA TRP A 39 -16.88 1.79 15.69
C TRP A 39 -16.41 3.12 15.07
N PRO A 40 -16.47 4.23 15.84
CA PRO A 40 -16.12 5.57 15.33
C PRO A 40 -14.71 5.69 14.74
N ASP A 41 -13.76 4.88 15.23
CA ASP A 41 -12.38 4.87 14.74
C ASP A 41 -12.28 4.44 13.27
N LEU A 42 -13.23 3.65 12.76
CA LEU A 42 -13.29 3.29 11.34
C LEU A 42 -13.52 4.49 10.42
N LYS A 43 -14.13 5.56 10.93
CA LYS A 43 -14.45 6.74 10.10
C LYS A 43 -13.20 7.30 9.41
N ARG A 44 -12.07 7.35 10.13
CA ARG A 44 -10.80 7.87 9.63
C ARG A 44 -10.11 6.94 8.63
N GLU A 45 -10.41 5.64 8.69
CA GLU A 45 -9.89 4.65 7.78
C GLU A 45 -10.73 4.58 6.49
N LEU A 46 -12.06 4.72 6.62
CA LEU A 46 -13.01 4.52 5.52
C LEU A 46 -13.28 5.79 4.72
N PHE A 47 -13.35 6.95 5.37
CA PHE A 47 -13.81 8.20 4.74
C PHE A 47 -12.78 9.32 4.83
N ASP A 48 -12.74 10.16 3.79
CA ASP A 48 -11.97 11.40 3.79
C ASP A 48 -12.64 12.53 4.58
N ALA A 49 -11.97 13.69 4.65
CA ALA A 49 -12.49 14.87 5.35
C ALA A 49 -13.78 15.45 4.72
N GLY A 50 -14.07 15.11 3.46
CA GLY A 50 -15.29 15.48 2.75
C GLY A 50 -16.44 14.50 2.96
N GLY A 51 -16.24 13.42 3.74
CA GLY A 51 -17.23 12.37 3.97
C GLY A 51 -17.40 11.41 2.79
N GLN A 52 -16.46 11.41 1.84
CA GLN A 52 -16.46 10.45 0.74
C GLN A 52 -15.63 9.22 1.09
N LEU A 53 -16.02 8.05 0.58
CA LEU A 53 -15.26 6.83 0.79
C LEU A 53 -13.87 7.01 0.16
N HIS A 54 -12.82 6.75 0.92
CA HIS A 54 -11.45 6.80 0.41
C HIS A 54 -11.32 5.95 -0.86
N ASN A 55 -10.69 6.50 -1.90
CA ASN A 55 -10.50 5.81 -3.19
C ASN A 55 -9.80 4.45 -3.06
N ASN A 56 -9.04 4.26 -1.99
CA ASN A 56 -8.26 3.05 -1.75
C ASN A 56 -8.99 2.03 -0.85
N ILE A 57 -10.21 2.31 -0.39
CA ILE A 57 -11.02 1.37 0.39
C ILE A 57 -11.92 0.59 -0.53
N HIS A 58 -11.87 -0.73 -0.51
CA HIS A 58 -12.70 -1.55 -1.40
C HIS A 58 -13.82 -2.22 -0.62
N VAL A 59 -15.06 -1.99 -1.06
CA VAL A 59 -16.25 -2.65 -0.52
C VAL A 59 -16.78 -3.57 -1.62
N PHE A 60 -16.87 -4.87 -1.33
CA PHE A 60 -17.35 -5.87 -2.26
C PHE A 60 -18.69 -6.43 -1.80
N ILE A 61 -19.61 -6.60 -2.74
CA ILE A 61 -20.82 -7.41 -2.60
C ILE A 61 -20.68 -8.61 -3.53
N ASN A 62 -20.74 -9.82 -3.00
CA ASN A 62 -20.66 -11.07 -3.79
C ASN A 62 -19.44 -11.10 -4.74
N GLY A 63 -18.31 -10.55 -4.29
CA GLY A 63 -17.05 -10.51 -5.04
C GLY A 63 -16.90 -9.37 -6.04
N ARG A 64 -17.88 -8.46 -6.16
CA ARG A 64 -17.81 -7.30 -7.06
C ARG A 64 -17.73 -5.99 -6.27
N ASP A 65 -16.76 -5.14 -6.60
CA ASP A 65 -16.58 -3.85 -5.93
C ASP A 65 -17.76 -2.92 -6.26
N VAL A 66 -18.35 -2.32 -5.23
CA VAL A 66 -19.53 -1.45 -5.32
C VAL A 66 -19.31 -0.24 -6.24
N ARG A 67 -18.06 0.19 -6.44
CA ARG A 67 -17.72 1.27 -7.40
C ARG A 67 -18.07 0.94 -8.85
N TYR A 68 -18.11 -0.35 -9.20
CA TYR A 68 -18.50 -0.82 -10.53
C TYR A 68 -19.98 -1.26 -10.58
N LEU A 69 -20.73 -0.93 -9.53
CA LEU A 69 -22.18 -1.08 -9.39
C LEU A 69 -22.80 0.32 -9.20
N ASP A 70 -23.84 0.45 -8.39
CA ASP A 70 -24.49 1.73 -8.04
C ASP A 70 -23.79 2.44 -6.86
N GLY A 71 -22.50 2.16 -6.63
CA GLY A 71 -21.71 2.79 -5.58
C GLY A 71 -22.25 2.50 -4.17
N LEU A 72 -22.20 3.52 -3.30
CA LEU A 72 -22.71 3.41 -1.94
C LEU A 72 -24.25 3.38 -1.87
N ASP A 73 -24.93 3.76 -2.94
CA ASP A 73 -26.39 3.77 -3.01
C ASP A 73 -26.94 2.42 -3.50
N MET A 74 -26.06 1.48 -3.88
CA MET A 74 -26.41 0.10 -4.22
C MET A 74 -27.21 -0.54 -3.08
N ALA A 75 -28.40 -1.02 -3.40
CA ALA A 75 -29.21 -1.82 -2.48
C ALA A 75 -28.55 -3.18 -2.25
N ILE A 76 -28.49 -3.62 -1.00
CA ILE A 76 -27.87 -4.89 -0.65
C ILE A 76 -28.82 -6.02 -1.10
N PRO A 77 -28.35 -6.96 -1.94
CA PRO A 77 -29.14 -8.10 -2.36
C PRO A 77 -29.48 -9.05 -1.21
N GLU A 78 -30.51 -9.88 -1.40
CA GLU A 78 -30.72 -11.08 -0.58
C GLU A 78 -29.46 -11.98 -0.64
N ASP A 79 -29.14 -12.63 0.48
CA ASP A 79 -27.97 -13.50 0.65
C ASP A 79 -26.61 -12.85 0.29
N ALA A 80 -26.52 -11.52 0.36
CA ALA A 80 -25.28 -10.79 0.07
C ALA A 80 -24.15 -11.14 1.04
N GLU A 81 -22.98 -11.45 0.48
CA GLU A 81 -21.73 -11.51 1.21
C GLU A 81 -20.94 -10.21 1.02
N ILE A 82 -20.75 -9.48 2.13
CA ILE A 82 -20.05 -8.20 2.13
C ILE A 82 -18.66 -8.33 2.71
N ARG A 83 -17.68 -7.78 1.98
CA ARG A 83 -16.27 -7.73 2.39
C ARG A 83 -15.73 -6.31 2.26
N ILE A 84 -15.08 -5.82 3.30
CA ILE A 84 -14.45 -4.50 3.33
C ILE A 84 -12.94 -4.66 3.48
N PHE A 85 -12.21 -4.18 2.48
CA PHE A 85 -10.76 -4.18 2.47
C PHE A 85 -10.23 -2.76 2.67
N PRO A 86 -9.28 -2.57 3.60
CA PRO A 86 -8.49 -1.35 3.64
C PRO A 86 -7.62 -1.26 2.38
N PRO A 87 -6.84 -0.17 2.18
CA PRO A 87 -5.92 -0.06 1.05
C PRO A 87 -5.06 -1.32 0.92
N VAL A 88 -5.21 -2.01 -0.22
CA VAL A 88 -4.47 -3.24 -0.52
C VAL A 88 -3.01 -2.91 -0.82
N GLY A 89 -2.13 -3.33 0.09
CA GLY A 89 -0.68 -3.21 -0.03
C GLY A 89 -0.03 -3.31 1.34
N GLY A 90 0.42 -4.51 1.70
CA GLY A 90 1.09 -4.78 2.97
C GLY A 90 2.35 -3.92 3.14
N GLY A 91 2.46 -3.30 4.31
CA GLY A 91 3.50 -2.34 4.67
C GLY A 91 2.82 -1.02 4.99
N ALA A 92 3.18 -0.40 6.12
CA ALA A 92 2.89 1.01 6.32
C ALA A 92 3.16 1.75 5.01
N LEU A 93 2.39 2.79 4.67
CA LEU A 93 2.83 3.79 3.70
C LEU A 93 4.15 4.38 4.25
N VAL A 94 5.25 3.68 4.04
CA VAL A 94 6.59 4.19 4.25
C VAL A 94 6.67 5.23 3.15
N LYS A 95 6.43 6.48 3.53
CA LYS A 95 6.64 7.60 2.62
C LYS A 95 7.98 7.37 1.92
N PRO A 96 8.07 7.64 0.61
CA PRO A 96 9.35 7.59 -0.08
C PRO A 96 10.38 8.33 0.75
N PRO A 97 11.61 7.81 0.89
CA PRO A 97 12.65 8.56 1.55
C PRO A 97 12.74 9.93 0.88
N GLU A 98 12.77 10.99 1.69
CA GLU A 98 12.94 12.35 1.20
C GLU A 98 14.44 12.68 1.29
N ALA A 99 15.04 13.09 0.17
CA ALA A 99 16.39 13.62 0.09
C ALA A 99 16.44 15.00 0.76
N SER A 100 16.25 15.05 2.08
CA SER A 100 16.17 16.29 2.84
C SER A 100 17.53 16.87 3.20
N LYS A 101 18.63 16.14 2.92
CA LYS A 101 20.01 16.56 3.23
C LYS A 101 20.92 16.38 2.01
N PRO A 102 21.79 17.38 1.71
CA PRO A 102 22.87 17.17 0.75
C PRO A 102 23.80 16.06 1.26
N GLY A 103 24.15 15.12 0.37
CA GLY A 103 25.06 14.01 0.67
C GLY A 103 24.48 12.64 0.35
N PRO A 104 25.26 11.57 0.56
CA PRO A 104 24.83 10.21 0.26
C PRO A 104 23.61 9.78 1.08
N GLN A 105 22.59 9.26 0.41
CA GLN A 105 21.37 8.71 1.01
C GLN A 105 21.42 7.19 0.94
N VAL A 106 21.40 6.51 2.08
CA VAL A 106 21.52 5.04 2.15
C VAL A 106 20.17 4.42 2.54
N HIS A 107 19.69 3.49 1.70
CA HIS A 107 18.40 2.84 1.89
C HIS A 107 18.51 1.32 1.76
N ASP A 108 17.86 0.59 2.67
CA ASP A 108 17.71 -0.86 2.60
C ASP A 108 16.37 -1.23 1.96
N TYR A 109 16.42 -2.10 0.96
CA TYR A 109 15.28 -2.66 0.23
C TYR A 109 15.22 -4.18 0.49
N TYR A 110 14.61 -4.55 1.61
CA TYR A 110 14.39 -5.95 1.97
C TYR A 110 13.39 -6.62 1.02
N GLY A 111 13.67 -7.86 0.61
CA GLY A 111 12.86 -8.59 -0.36
C GLY A 111 13.16 -8.23 -1.82
N VAL A 112 14.04 -7.25 -2.08
CA VAL A 112 14.47 -6.87 -3.43
C VAL A 112 15.92 -7.32 -3.63
N PRO A 113 16.21 -8.30 -4.50
CA PRO A 113 17.58 -8.73 -4.77
C PRO A 113 18.35 -7.73 -5.66
N ASP A 114 19.68 -7.79 -5.62
CA ASP A 114 20.56 -6.81 -6.29
C ASP A 114 20.31 -6.71 -7.80
N TRP A 115 20.05 -7.84 -8.46
CA TRP A 115 19.77 -7.87 -9.90
C TRP A 115 18.46 -7.16 -10.24
N LEU A 116 17.42 -7.34 -9.42
CA LEU A 116 16.12 -6.68 -9.63
C LEU A 116 16.21 -5.19 -9.34
N MET A 117 17.05 -4.80 -8.37
CA MET A 117 17.33 -3.39 -8.12
C MET A 117 18.03 -2.73 -9.31
N VAL A 118 18.95 -3.43 -9.98
CA VAL A 118 19.56 -2.94 -11.23
C VAL A 118 18.48 -2.70 -12.29
N GLU A 119 17.62 -3.69 -12.56
CA GLU A 119 16.53 -3.57 -13.54
C GLU A 119 15.60 -2.39 -13.23
N TYR A 120 15.22 -2.21 -11.95
CA TYR A 120 14.38 -1.08 -11.54
C TYR A 120 15.03 0.27 -11.80
N LEU A 121 16.33 0.40 -11.57
CA LEU A 121 17.05 1.65 -11.79
C LEU A 121 17.27 1.92 -13.28
N GLU A 122 17.45 0.88 -14.10
CA GLU A 122 17.50 1.00 -15.57
C GLU A 122 16.17 1.50 -16.15
N ASP A 123 15.06 0.92 -15.70
CA ASP A 123 13.72 1.39 -16.07
C ASP A 123 13.45 2.86 -15.69
N LEU A 124 14.18 3.37 -14.69
CA LEU A 124 14.12 4.76 -14.23
C LEU A 124 15.12 5.68 -14.94
N GLY A 125 15.81 5.18 -15.96
CA GLY A 125 16.69 5.96 -16.82
C GLY A 125 18.17 5.94 -16.44
N ALA A 126 18.56 5.17 -15.42
CA ALA A 126 19.98 4.96 -15.15
C ALA A 126 20.58 3.98 -16.15
N ARG A 127 21.88 4.13 -16.38
CA ARG A 127 22.71 3.17 -17.12
C ARG A 127 23.71 2.56 -16.16
N GLN A 128 23.95 1.25 -16.30
CA GLN A 128 25.00 0.60 -15.54
C GLN A 128 26.38 1.01 -16.10
N THR A 129 27.19 1.67 -15.29
CA THR A 129 28.55 2.12 -15.69
C THR A 129 29.63 1.17 -15.20
N SER A 130 29.35 0.41 -14.14
CA SER A 130 30.16 -0.70 -13.64
C SER A 130 29.26 -1.65 -12.83
N PRO A 131 29.71 -2.87 -12.48
CA PRO A 131 28.89 -3.79 -11.70
C PRO A 131 28.36 -3.14 -10.42
N PHE A 132 27.04 -3.12 -10.27
CA PHE A 132 26.31 -2.52 -9.14
C PHE A 132 26.43 -1.00 -8.99
N VAL A 133 26.87 -0.30 -10.04
CA VAL A 133 26.87 1.17 -10.09
C VAL A 133 26.01 1.63 -11.25
N MET A 134 24.99 2.42 -10.91
CA MET A 134 24.00 2.95 -11.83
C MET A 134 24.13 4.47 -11.87
N GLU A 135 24.16 5.07 -13.05
CA GLU A 135 24.25 6.52 -13.23
C GLU A 135 23.16 7.01 -14.18
N ALA A 136 22.43 8.04 -13.75
CA ALA A 136 21.54 8.86 -14.55
C ALA A 136 22.14 10.26 -14.70
N ASP A 137 21.43 11.18 -15.36
CA ASP A 137 21.96 12.51 -15.66
C ASP A 137 22.22 13.35 -14.39
N ASP A 138 21.43 13.16 -13.35
CA ASP A 138 21.38 14.00 -12.14
C ASP A 138 21.54 13.22 -10.83
N TRP A 139 21.63 11.89 -10.89
CA TRP A 139 21.88 11.03 -9.74
C TRP A 139 22.65 9.76 -10.08
N ARG A 140 23.23 9.17 -9.05
CA ARG A 140 23.98 7.92 -9.07
C ARG A 140 23.55 7.03 -7.92
N ALA A 141 23.56 5.72 -8.16
CA ALA A 141 23.25 4.71 -7.16
C ALA A 141 24.36 3.64 -7.12
N VAL A 142 24.76 3.24 -5.91
CA VAL A 142 25.68 2.13 -5.66
C VAL A 142 24.97 1.06 -4.86
N ILE A 143 24.83 -0.13 -5.42
CA ILE A 143 24.08 -1.25 -4.86
C ILE A 143 25.05 -2.19 -4.13
N ARG A 144 24.63 -2.68 -2.95
CA ARG A 144 25.34 -3.69 -2.17
C ARG A 144 24.33 -4.67 -1.60
N LYS A 145 24.76 -5.89 -1.30
CA LYS A 145 23.93 -6.85 -0.59
C LYS A 145 23.59 -6.36 0.82
N ALA A 146 22.31 -6.31 1.15
CA ALA A 146 21.85 -5.94 2.49
C ALA A 146 22.16 -7.03 3.51
N ALA A 147 22.31 -6.62 4.78
CA ALA A 147 22.30 -7.56 5.89
C ALA A 147 20.97 -8.31 5.95
N GLN A 148 21.00 -9.59 6.28
CA GLN A 148 19.77 -10.36 6.45
C GLN A 148 18.96 -9.84 7.64
N LYS A 149 17.68 -9.57 7.42
CA LYS A 149 16.76 -9.17 8.49
C LYS A 149 15.86 -10.34 8.87
N GLY A 150 15.84 -10.66 10.16
CA GLY A 150 14.97 -11.69 10.73
C GLY A 150 13.58 -11.13 11.05
N ILE A 151 12.53 -11.82 10.62
CA ILE A 151 11.15 -11.57 11.01
C ILE A 151 10.56 -12.90 11.47
N GLY A 152 10.56 -13.15 12.78
CA GLY A 152 10.23 -14.47 13.33
C GLY A 152 11.19 -15.54 12.82
N SER A 153 10.66 -16.60 12.21
CA SER A 153 11.45 -17.67 11.57
C SER A 153 11.95 -17.32 10.17
N LEU A 154 11.47 -16.23 9.56
CA LEU A 154 11.84 -15.82 8.21
C LEU A 154 13.13 -14.99 8.22
N LYS A 155 14.05 -15.29 7.30
CA LYS A 155 15.21 -14.45 7.01
C LYS A 155 15.01 -13.80 5.65
N VAL A 156 14.96 -12.47 5.63
CA VAL A 156 14.76 -11.68 4.42
C VAL A 156 16.09 -11.04 4.04
N GLY A 157 16.62 -11.37 2.87
CA GLY A 157 17.74 -10.66 2.25
C GLY A 157 17.26 -9.45 1.47
N GLY A 158 18.17 -8.76 0.80
CA GLY A 158 17.82 -7.65 -0.09
C GLY A 158 19.04 -6.86 -0.52
N SER A 159 18.81 -5.63 -0.92
CA SER A 159 19.84 -4.69 -1.37
C SER A 159 19.89 -3.44 -0.50
N THR A 160 21.09 -2.99 -0.17
CA THR A 160 21.37 -1.66 0.37
C THR A 160 21.85 -0.80 -0.79
N VAL A 161 21.20 0.34 -1.02
CA VAL A 161 21.56 1.25 -2.12
C VAL A 161 21.97 2.60 -1.54
N THR A 162 23.12 3.09 -1.99
CA THR A 162 23.61 4.45 -1.69
C THR A 162 23.36 5.35 -2.89
N PHE A 163 22.55 6.37 -2.71
CA PHE A 163 22.21 7.36 -3.74
C PHE A 163 22.95 8.68 -3.50
N THR A 164 23.43 9.30 -4.57
CA THR A 164 24.10 10.61 -4.55
C THR A 164 23.67 11.40 -5.77
N GLY A 165 23.41 12.69 -5.64
CA GLY A 165 22.93 13.51 -6.75
C GLY A 165 22.17 14.74 -6.28
N ASP A 166 21.49 15.38 -7.23
CA ASP A 166 20.57 16.47 -6.94
C ASP A 166 19.40 15.99 -6.07
N PRO A 167 19.08 16.65 -4.94
CA PRO A 167 18.00 16.23 -4.06
C PRO A 167 16.61 16.22 -4.71
N THR A 168 16.33 17.15 -5.64
CA THR A 168 15.03 17.22 -6.33
C THR A 168 14.87 16.03 -7.26
N ALA A 169 15.90 15.72 -8.04
CA ALA A 169 15.96 14.55 -8.89
C ALA A 169 15.81 13.24 -8.10
N LEU A 170 16.55 13.12 -6.98
CA LEU A 170 16.46 11.98 -6.09
C LEU A 170 15.06 11.80 -5.52
N ASN A 171 14.36 12.87 -5.13
CA ASN A 171 12.99 12.79 -4.64
C ASN A 171 12.03 12.23 -5.69
N VAL A 172 12.09 12.74 -6.92
CA VAL A 172 11.27 12.24 -8.04
C VAL A 172 11.58 10.77 -8.33
N MET A 173 12.86 10.39 -8.31
CA MET A 173 13.28 9.01 -8.52
C MET A 173 12.81 8.09 -7.38
N PHE A 174 12.94 8.51 -6.12
CA PHE A 174 12.51 7.74 -4.96
C PHE A 174 11.01 7.46 -4.96
N GLU A 175 10.19 8.42 -5.37
CA GLU A 175 8.75 8.20 -5.52
C GLU A 175 8.46 7.10 -6.56
N LYS A 176 9.10 7.14 -7.73
CA LYS A 176 8.92 6.13 -8.77
C LYS A 176 9.46 4.76 -8.36
N LEU A 177 10.63 4.72 -7.72
CA LEU A 177 11.26 3.50 -7.24
C LEU A 177 10.42 2.84 -6.14
N HIS A 178 9.85 3.63 -5.23
CA HIS A 178 8.94 3.14 -4.20
C HIS A 178 7.80 2.30 -4.80
N TRP A 179 7.10 2.84 -5.81
CA TRP A 179 6.03 2.11 -6.50
C TRP A 179 6.48 0.82 -7.19
N LYS A 180 7.70 0.78 -7.73
CA LYS A 180 8.26 -0.46 -8.31
C LYS A 180 8.55 -1.50 -7.23
N THR A 181 9.09 -1.10 -6.09
CA THR A 181 9.42 -2.00 -4.98
C THR A 181 8.20 -2.58 -4.26
N LEU A 182 7.04 -1.91 -4.33
CA LEU A 182 5.77 -2.39 -3.78
C LEU A 182 5.12 -3.52 -4.59
N ARG A 183 5.52 -3.73 -5.86
CA ARG A 183 4.97 -4.78 -6.74
C ARG A 183 5.54 -6.19 -6.45
N GLY A 184 6.14 -6.39 -5.27
CA GLY A 184 6.65 -7.68 -4.78
C GLY A 184 5.53 -8.63 -4.37
N GLY A 185 4.72 -9.06 -5.34
CA GLY A 185 3.70 -10.08 -5.23
C GLY A 185 3.15 -10.33 -6.62
N GLY A 186 3.71 -11.32 -7.31
CA GLY A 186 3.15 -11.82 -8.57
C GLY A 186 1.77 -12.45 -8.38
#